data_AF-A0A7W1YUK3-F1
#
_entry.id   AF-A0A7W1YUK3-F1
#
_cell.length_a   1.000
_cell.length_b   1.000
_cell.length_c   1.000
_cell.angle_alpha   90.00
_cell.angle_beta   90.00
_cell.angle_gamma   90.00
#
_symmetry.space_group_name_H-M   'P 1'
#
loop_
_entity.id
_entity.type
_entity.pdbx_description
1 polymer ?
#
loop_
_entity_poly.entity_id
_entity_poly.type
_entity_poly.pdbx_seq_one_letter_code
_entity_poly.pdbx_strand_id
1 'polypeptide(L)'
;MSLQGVTMVLRNLRGRVDFDRASTAAAADESEWPVPLRECTADLDAYDQALVSAATMLELALPPQPPGDRRFDGEQRRQVERDLVSAGVDLPIDEGDNR
;
A
#
# COMPACT_ATOMS: atom_id res chain seq x y z
N MET A 1 17.29 -7.46 -6.21
CA MET A 1 16.69 -6.57 -5.19
C MET A 1 16.85 -7.25 -3.85
N SER A 2 17.21 -6.55 -2.76
CA SER A 2 17.28 -7.12 -1.41
C SER A 2 16.00 -6.83 -0.64
N LEU A 3 15.63 -7.69 0.33
CA LEU A 3 14.42 -7.52 1.13
C LEU A 3 14.38 -6.15 1.83
N GLN A 4 15.52 -5.72 2.41
CA GLN A 4 15.65 -4.39 3.03
C GLN A 4 15.38 -3.24 2.07
N GLY A 5 15.83 -3.34 0.82
CA GLY A 5 15.56 -2.33 -0.20
C GLY A 5 14.07 -2.24 -0.53
N VAL A 6 13.38 -3.38 -0.61
CA VAL A 6 11.93 -3.44 -0.84
C VAL A 6 11.15 -2.90 0.37
N THR A 7 11.56 -3.23 1.60
CA THR A 7 10.96 -2.68 2.83
C THR A 7 11.06 -1.15 2.88
N MET A 8 12.20 -0.58 2.49
CA MET A 8 12.39 0.88 2.47
C MET A 8 11.48 1.55 1.43
N VAL A 9 11.33 0.95 0.26
CA VAL A 9 10.41 1.43 -0.79
C VAL A 9 8.96 1.36 -0.30
N LEU A 10 8.57 0.23 0.31
CA LEU A 10 7.23 0.05 0.87
C LEU A 10 6.88 1.11 1.91
N ARG A 11 7.78 1.45 2.85
CA ARG A 11 7.53 2.52 3.82
C ARG A 11 7.32 3.88 3.19
N ASN A 12 8.16 4.24 2.22
CA ASN A 12 8.06 5.53 1.55
C ASN A 12 6.76 5.65 0.75
N LEU A 13 6.38 4.59 0.04
CA LEU A 13 5.13 4.55 -0.73
C LEU A 13 3.91 4.55 0.20
N ARG A 14 3.95 3.83 1.32
CA ARG A 14 2.85 3.84 2.30
C ARG A 14 2.62 5.24 2.88
N GLY A 15 3.69 5.93 3.28
CA GLY A 15 3.59 7.31 3.79
C GLY A 15 3.02 8.29 2.76
N ARG A 16 3.32 8.10 1.47
CA ARG A 16 2.73 8.88 0.38
C ARG A 16 1.25 8.59 0.19
N VAL A 17 0.87 7.31 0.17
CA VAL A 17 -0.53 6.89 0.06
C VAL A 17 -1.36 7.40 1.23
N ASP A 18 -0.84 7.35 2.46
CA ASP A 18 -1.54 7.87 3.65
C ASP A 18 -1.64 9.40 3.62
N PHE A 19 -0.58 10.10 3.16
CA PHE A 19 -0.61 11.55 2.96
C PHE A 19 -1.65 11.95 1.89
N ASP A 20 -1.67 11.25 0.75
CA ASP A 20 -2.63 11.49 -0.32
C ASP A 20 -4.07 11.23 0.14
N ARG A 21 -4.28 10.17 0.94
CA ARG A 21 -5.59 9.87 1.52
C ARG A 21 -6.03 10.95 2.50
N ALA A 22 -5.15 11.40 3.39
CA ALA A 22 -5.44 12.47 4.34
C ALA A 22 -5.70 13.81 3.63
N SER A 23 -4.92 14.13 2.60
CA SER A 23 -5.11 15.31 1.77
C SER A 23 -6.43 15.25 0.99
N THR A 24 -6.82 14.08 0.48
CA THR A 24 -8.10 13.88 -0.21
C THR A 24 -9.28 13.96 0.76
N ALA A 25 -9.14 13.43 1.97
CA ALA A 25 -10.17 13.50 3.01
C ALA A 25 -10.36 14.94 3.55
N ALA A 26 -9.27 15.70 3.69
CA ALA A 26 -9.32 17.12 4.04
C ALA A 26 -9.94 17.97 2.90
N ALA A 27 -9.58 17.67 1.64
CA ALA A 27 -10.15 18.34 0.46
C ALA A 27 -11.57 17.91 0.10
N ALA A 28 -12.12 16.87 0.74
CA ALA A 28 -13.54 16.52 0.60
C ALA A 28 -14.46 17.47 1.39
N ASP A 29 -13.91 18.20 2.37
CA ASP A 29 -14.62 19.22 3.17
C ASP A 29 -14.41 20.64 2.58
N GLU A 30 -13.28 20.88 1.93
CA GLU A 30 -12.95 22.15 1.27
C GLU A 30 -12.80 21.96 -0.24
N SER A 31 -13.75 22.53 -0.98
CA SER A 31 -14.05 22.31 -2.41
C SER A 31 -12.95 22.60 -3.46
N GLU A 32 -11.66 22.69 -3.10
CA GLU A 32 -10.56 23.02 -4.02
C GLU A 32 -9.24 22.31 -3.66
N TRP A 33 -8.97 21.13 -4.23
CA TRP A 33 -7.76 20.88 -5.04
C TRP A 33 -7.74 19.47 -5.67
N PRO A 34 -7.29 19.32 -6.92
CA PRO A 34 -6.96 18.02 -7.49
C PRO A 34 -5.48 17.72 -7.17
N VAL A 35 -5.19 16.88 -6.17
CA VAL A 35 -4.14 15.90 -6.46
C VAL A 35 -4.73 15.08 -7.60
N PRO A 36 -4.15 15.10 -8.82
CA PRO A 36 -4.78 14.42 -9.93
C PRO A 36 -4.92 12.97 -9.49
N LEU A 37 -6.15 12.43 -9.46
CA LEU A 37 -6.45 11.04 -9.08
C LEU A 37 -5.45 10.04 -9.68
N ARG A 38 -4.87 10.38 -10.84
CA ARG A 38 -3.79 9.67 -11.52
C ARG A 38 -2.50 9.50 -10.71
N GLU A 39 -2.02 10.50 -9.99
CA GLU A 39 -0.81 10.41 -9.14
C GLU A 39 -1.08 9.53 -7.93
N CYS A 40 -2.23 9.69 -7.26
CA CYS A 40 -2.67 8.78 -6.20
C CYS A 40 -2.77 7.33 -6.70
N THR A 41 -3.25 7.10 -7.92
CA THR A 41 -3.30 5.76 -8.50
C THR A 41 -1.92 5.19 -8.86
N ALA A 42 -0.96 6.03 -9.25
CA ALA A 42 0.38 5.58 -9.62
C ALA A 42 1.20 5.18 -8.39
N ASP A 43 1.10 5.92 -7.29
CA ASP A 43 1.74 5.56 -6.02
C ASP A 43 1.07 4.32 -5.39
N LEU A 44 -0.26 4.17 -5.52
CA LEU A 44 -0.97 2.94 -5.15
C LEU A 44 -0.55 1.72 -5.99
N ASP A 45 -0.40 1.90 -7.31
CA ASP A 45 0.09 0.84 -8.20
C ASP A 45 1.52 0.41 -7.84
N ALA A 46 2.40 1.39 -7.60
CA ALA A 46 3.77 1.14 -7.18
C ALA A 46 3.81 0.43 -5.82
N TYR A 47 2.91 0.79 -4.90
CA TYR A 47 2.79 0.18 -3.59
C TYR A 47 2.35 -1.28 -3.69
N ASP A 48 1.29 -1.57 -4.44
CA ASP A 48 0.79 -2.93 -4.64
C ASP A 48 1.84 -3.81 -5.34
N GLN A 49 2.58 -3.26 -6.31
CA GLN A 49 3.68 -3.96 -6.96
C GLN A 49 4.84 -4.27 -5.99
N ALA A 50 5.16 -3.35 -5.08
CA ALA A 50 6.17 -3.57 -4.05
C ALA A 50 5.71 -4.63 -3.03
N LEU A 51 4.41 -4.68 -2.70
CA LEU A 51 3.83 -5.72 -1.84
C LEU A 51 3.93 -7.10 -2.49
N VAL A 52 3.56 -7.22 -3.77
CA VAL A 52 3.73 -8.46 -4.55
C VAL A 52 5.18 -8.89 -4.56
N SER A 53 6.11 -7.96 -4.76
CA SER A 53 7.55 -8.26 -4.81
C SER A 53 8.05 -8.78 -3.47
N ALA A 54 7.69 -8.12 -2.36
CA ALA A 54 8.07 -8.55 -1.01
C ALA A 54 7.48 -9.92 -0.66
N ALA A 55 6.20 -10.15 -0.96
CA ALA A 55 5.54 -11.42 -0.73
C ALA A 55 6.18 -12.55 -1.55
N THR A 56 6.51 -12.28 -2.81
CA THR A 56 7.22 -13.24 -3.67
C THR A 56 8.61 -13.58 -3.12
N MET A 57 9.35 -12.59 -2.61
CA MET A 57 10.67 -12.82 -2.00
C MET A 57 10.61 -13.63 -0.70
N LEU A 58 9.47 -13.61 -0.02
CA LEU A 58 9.20 -14.34 1.23
C LEU A 58 8.36 -15.61 1.01
N GLU A 59 8.08 -15.96 -0.25
CA GLU A 59 7.27 -17.11 -0.64
C GLU A 59 5.88 -17.14 0.03
N LEU A 60 5.30 -15.95 0.28
CA LEU A 60 3.98 -15.79 0.89
C LEU A 60 2.86 -16.00 -0.13
N ALA A 61 1.74 -16.55 0.33
CA ALA A 61 0.54 -16.68 -0.48
C ALA A 61 -0.06 -15.30 -0.75
N LEU A 62 -0.21 -14.95 -2.03
CA LEU A 62 -0.88 -13.73 -2.45
C LEU A 62 -2.37 -14.01 -2.73
N PRO A 63 -3.27 -13.05 -2.44
CA PRO A 63 -4.66 -13.20 -2.81
C PRO A 63 -4.81 -13.24 -4.34
N PRO A 64 -5.84 -13.94 -4.86
CA PRO A 64 -6.06 -14.06 -6.29
C PRO A 64 -6.33 -12.69 -6.90
N GLN A 65 -5.45 -12.23 -7.79
CA GLN A 65 -5.62 -10.99 -8.53
C GLN A 65 -6.44 -11.25 -9.82
N PRO A 66 -7.42 -10.41 -10.15
CA PRO A 66 -8.15 -10.54 -11.41
C PRO A 66 -7.21 -10.30 -12.60
N PRO A 67 -7.41 -11.02 -13.71
CA PRO A 67 -6.57 -10.84 -14.90
C PRO A 67 -6.75 -9.41 -15.45
N GLY A 68 -5.65 -8.65 -15.47
CA GLY A 68 -5.60 -7.28 -16.01
C GLY A 68 -5.65 -6.19 -14.95
N ASP A 69 -5.99 -6.50 -13.70
CA ASP A 69 -5.91 -5.56 -12.59
C ASP A 69 -4.87 -6.06 -11.57
N ARG A 70 -3.78 -5.30 -11.45
CA ARG A 70 -2.69 -5.62 -10.52
C ARG A 70 -2.90 -5.00 -9.14
N ARG A 71 -3.99 -4.27 -8.96
CA ARG A 71 -4.32 -3.58 -7.72
C ARG A 71 -4.96 -4.53 -6.74
N PHE A 72 -4.53 -4.42 -5.49
CA PHE A 72 -5.26 -5.00 -4.39
C PHE A 72 -6.42 -4.09 -4.02
N ASP A 73 -7.58 -4.69 -3.72
CA ASP A 73 -8.59 -3.97 -2.96
C ASP A 73 -8.08 -3.66 -1.53
N GLY A 74 -8.79 -2.78 -0.83
CA GLY A 74 -8.36 -2.34 0.50
C GLY A 74 -8.29 -3.45 1.55
N GLU A 75 -9.04 -4.54 1.39
CA GLU A 75 -9.00 -5.70 2.29
C GLU A 75 -7.83 -6.62 1.96
N GLN A 76 -7.66 -6.96 0.67
CA GLN A 76 -6.53 -7.72 0.15
C GLN A 76 -5.20 -7.08 0.52
N ARG A 77 -5.08 -5.75 0.36
CA ARG A 77 -3.87 -5.01 0.70
C ARG A 77 -3.52 -5.16 2.18
N ARG A 78 -4.50 -4.94 3.06
CA ARG A 78 -4.32 -5.12 4.52
C ARG A 78 -3.94 -6.54 4.90
N GLN A 79 -4.49 -7.54 4.20
CA GLN A 79 -4.11 -8.93 4.43
C GLN A 79 -2.63 -9.15 4.10
N VAL A 80 -2.19 -8.74 2.91
CA VAL A 80 -0.77 -8.88 2.49
C VAL A 80 0.17 -8.09 3.40
N GLU A 81 -0.20 -6.88 3.82
CA GLU A 81 0.56 -6.09 4.79
C GLU A 81 0.76 -6.85 6.11
N ARG A 82 -0.30 -7.46 6.66
CA ARG A 82 -0.21 -8.27 7.89
C ARG A 82 0.66 -9.51 7.73
N ASP A 83 0.57 -10.18 6.59
CA ASP A 83 1.36 -11.37 6.30
C ASP A 83 2.85 -11.02 6.19
N LEU A 84 3.18 -9.89 5.56
CA LEU A 84 4.54 -9.35 5.49
C LEU A 84 5.08 -8.98 6.87
N VAL A 85 4.29 -8.30 7.70
CA VAL A 85 4.68 -7.97 9.09
C VAL A 85 4.91 -9.24 9.90
N SER A 86 4.04 -10.23 9.77
CA SER A 86 4.18 -11.53 10.43
C SER A 86 5.44 -12.28 9.99
N ALA A 87 5.87 -12.08 8.74
CA ALA A 87 7.12 -12.59 8.19
C ALA A 87 8.37 -11.76 8.57
N GLY A 88 8.22 -10.70 9.37
CA GLY A 88 9.32 -9.87 9.87
C GLY A 88 9.65 -8.65 9.01
N VAL A 89 8.78 -8.28 8.06
CA VAL A 89 8.91 -7.01 7.32
C VAL A 89 8.40 -5.88 8.21
N ASP A 90 9.31 -4.99 8.59
CA ASP A 90 8.96 -3.82 9.39
C ASP A 90 8.24 -2.77 8.51
N LEU A 91 6.91 -2.87 8.50
CA LEU A 91 5.97 -2.05 7.75
C LEU A 91 5.02 -1.34 8.74
N PRO A 92 4.81 -0.01 8.63
CA PRO A 92 3.85 0.69 9.46
C PRO A 92 2.44 0.28 9.02
N ILE A 93 1.83 -0.65 9.75
CA ILE A 93 0.41 -0.98 9.59
C ILE A 93 -0.40 -0.02 10.47
N ASP A 94 -1.42 0.59 9.88
CA ASP A 94 -2.44 1.31 10.63
C ASP A 94 -3.25 0.25 11.38
N GLU A 95 -2.84 -0.06 12.61
CA GLU A 95 -3.67 -0.79 13.56
C GLU A 95 -4.86 0.12 13.86
N GLY A 96 -5.90 -0.02 13.04
CA GLY A 96 -7.10 0.81 13.11
C GLY A 96 -7.53 0.96 14.57
N ASP A 97 -7.51 2.22 15.00
CA ASP A 97 -8.08 2.79 16.22
C ASP A 97 -8.93 1.79 17.03
N ASN A 98 -8.31 1.10 18.00
CA ASN A 98 -9.03 0.33 19.00
C ASN A 98 -9.42 1.27 20.15
N ARG A 99 -10.31 2.24 19.86
CA ARG A 99 -10.93 3.12 20.86
C ARG A 99 -12.44 3.10 20.79
#